data_AF-A0A3A5MLR8-F1
#
_entry.id   AF-A0A3A5MLR8-F1
#
_cell.length_a   1.000
_cell.length_b   1.000
_cell.length_c   1.000
_cell.angle_alpha   90.00
_cell.angle_beta   90.00
_cell.angle_gamma   90.00
#
_symmetry.space_group_name_H-M   'P 1'
#
loop_
_entity.id
_entity.type
_entity.pdbx_description
1 polymer ?
#
loop_
_entity_poly.entity_id
_entity_poly.type
_entity_poly.pdbx_seq_one_letter_code
_entity_poly.pdbx_strand_id
1 'polypeptide(L)' 'MNAAEFTEAIAEFTSKPAAQISMTDGLAQIGVDSVGIFEFLMKLEDRTGGGDVEVTGEVRTVQDLFDAVQDAADAVSA' A
#
# COMPACT_ATOMS: atom_id res chain seq x y z
N MET A 1 8.62 7.12 1.09
CA MET A 1 7.77 6.64 2.21
C MET A 1 8.48 5.47 2.87
N ASN A 2 8.51 5.40 4.19
CA ASN A 2 9.05 4.25 4.94
C ASN A 2 7.95 3.26 5.37
N ALA A 3 8.34 2.08 5.87
CA ALA A 3 7.40 1.01 6.23
C ALA A 3 6.38 1.43 7.32
N ALA A 4 6.77 2.27 8.27
CA ALA A 4 5.88 2.74 9.34
C ALA A 4 4.83 3.73 8.81
N GLU A 5 5.26 4.68 7.97
CA GLU A 5 4.35 5.61 7.28
C GLU A 5 3.36 4.85 6.39
N PHE A 6 3.82 3.77 5.73
CA PHE A 6 2.96 2.91 4.93
C PHE A 6 1.92 2.18 5.78
N THR A 7 2.32 1.60 6.92
CA THR A 7 1.39 0.90 7.80
C THR A 7 0.35 1.85 8.40
N GLU A 8 0.74 3.08 8.73
CA GLU A 8 -0.22 4.11 9.15
C GLU A 8 -1.20 4.49 8.04
N ALA A 9 -0.72 4.65 6.81
CA ALA A 9 -1.55 5.04 5.68
C ALA A 9 -2.52 3.91 5.26
N ILE A 10 -2.07 2.65 5.24
CA ILE A 10 -2.93 1.51 4.88
C ILE A 10 -3.93 1.19 6.00
N ALA A 11 -3.61 1.50 7.27
CA ALA A 11 -4.51 1.25 8.39
C ALA A 11 -5.88 1.91 8.22
N GLU A 12 -5.95 3.06 7.53
CA GLU A 12 -7.20 3.77 7.19
C GLU A 12 -8.15 2.92 6.31
N PHE A 13 -7.61 1.96 5.57
CA PHE A 13 -8.32 1.07 4.65
C PHE A 13 -8.48 -0.35 5.20
N THR A 14 -8.14 -0.55 6.47
CA THR A 14 -8.15 -1.87 7.13
C THR A 14 -9.17 -1.90 8.26
N SER A 15 -9.47 -3.11 8.76
CA SER A 15 -10.27 -3.31 9.97
C SER A 15 -9.44 -3.27 11.26
N LYS A 16 -8.14 -2.93 11.19
CA LYS A 16 -7.20 -3.00 12.32
C LYS A 16 -6.42 -1.69 12.49
N PRO A 17 -6.02 -1.32 13.71
CA PRO A 17 -5.12 -0.19 13.90
C PRO A 17 -3.70 -0.53 13.39
N ALA A 18 -2.96 0.49 12.93
CA ALA A 18 -1.60 0.35 12.40
C ALA A 18 -0.65 -0.47 13.31
N ALA A 19 -0.77 -0.29 14.63
CA ALA A 19 0.01 -1.01 15.63
C ALA A 19 -0.23 -2.54 15.67
N GLN A 20 -1.28 -3.02 15.00
CA GLN A 20 -1.64 -4.45 14.89
C GLN A 20 -1.44 -5.00 13.47
N ILE A 21 -0.86 -4.22 12.56
CA ILE A 21 -0.59 -4.64 11.18
C ILE A 21 0.90 -4.99 11.09
N SER A 22 1.18 -6.22 10.66
CA SER A 22 2.51 -6.66 10.28
C SER A 22 2.70 -6.60 8.77
N MET A 23 3.93 -6.36 8.32
CA MET A 23 4.28 -6.43 6.89
C MET A 23 4.01 -7.83 6.31
N THR A 24 4.08 -8.87 7.13
CA THR A 24 3.81 -10.26 6.72
C THR A 24 2.32 -10.62 6.70
N ASP A 25 1.43 -9.72 7.16
CA ASP A 25 0.01 -10.02 7.19
C ASP A 25 -0.58 -10.04 5.78
N GLY A 26 -1.54 -10.93 5.55
CA GLY A 26 -2.30 -10.93 4.31
C GLY A 26 -3.23 -9.72 4.23
N LEU A 27 -3.33 -9.07 3.07
CA LEU A 27 -4.21 -7.92 2.84
C LEU A 27 -5.68 -8.26 3.18
N ALA A 28 -6.15 -9.42 2.71
CA ALA A 28 -7.50 -9.91 3.04
C ALA A 28 -7.67 -10.19 4.55
N GLN A 29 -6.60 -10.55 5.27
CA GLN A 29 -6.67 -10.84 6.72
C GLN A 29 -6.77 -9.57 7.57
N ILE A 30 -6.26 -8.46 7.07
CA ILE A 30 -6.40 -7.14 7.71
C ILE A 30 -7.65 -6.39 7.22
N GLY A 31 -8.42 -6.98 6.31
CA GLY A 31 -9.67 -6.41 5.78
C GLY A 31 -9.46 -5.43 4.65
N VAL A 32 -8.32 -5.52 3.94
CA VAL A 32 -8.06 -4.76 2.72
C VAL A 32 -8.54 -5.59 1.54
N ASP A 33 -9.61 -5.12 0.90
CA ASP A 33 -10.14 -5.66 -0.35
C ASP A 33 -9.54 -4.95 -1.56
N SER A 34 -9.78 -5.46 -2.77
CA SER A 34 -9.29 -4.88 -4.03
C SER A 34 -9.71 -3.42 -4.23
N VAL A 35 -10.88 -3.01 -3.71
CA VAL A 35 -11.33 -1.61 -3.72
C VAL A 35 -10.49 -0.75 -2.77
N GLY A 36 -10.22 -1.25 -1.55
CA GLY A 36 -9.39 -0.55 -0.58
C GLY A 36 -7.95 -0.37 -1.07
N ILE A 37 -7.40 -1.35 -1.80
CA ILE A 37 -6.11 -1.21 -2.48
C ILE A 37 -6.17 -0.06 -3.49
N PHE A 38 -7.18 -0.03 -4.36
CA PHE A 38 -7.31 1.02 -5.38
C PHE A 38 -7.44 2.42 -4.77
N GLU A 39 -8.27 2.59 -3.73
CA GLU A 39 -8.40 3.87 -3.02
C GLU A 39 -7.11 4.29 -2.32
N PHE A 40 -6.40 3.33 -1.73
CA PHE A 40 -5.11 3.56 -1.10
C PHE A 40 -4.06 4.02 -2.11
N LEU A 41 -4.00 3.39 -3.29
CA LEU A 41 -3.11 3.78 -4.38
C LEU A 41 -3.41 5.20 -4.87
N MET A 42 -4.68 5.54 -5.14
CA MET A 42 -5.06 6.91 -5.53
C MET A 42 -4.64 7.95 -4.48
N LYS A 43 -4.77 7.62 -3.19
CA LYS A 43 -4.34 8.50 -2.10
C LYS A 43 -2.82 8.65 -2.05
N LEU A 44 -2.09 7.58 -2.33
CA LEU A 44 -0.63 7.62 -2.41
C LEU A 44 -0.18 8.48 -3.59
N GLU A 45 -0.80 8.33 -4.77
CA GLU A 45 -0.52 9.14 -5.96
C GLU A 45 -0.71 10.65 -5.69
N ASP A 46 -1.82 11.02 -5.03
CA ASP A 46 -2.09 12.41 -4.64
C ASP A 46 -1.04 12.93 -3.64
N ARG A 47 -0.55 12.06 -2.73
CA ARG A 47 0.41 12.43 -1.69
C ARG A 47 1.86 12.47 -2.18
N THR A 48 2.26 11.58 -3.09
CA THR A 48 3.62 11.54 -3.66
C THR A 48 3.75 12.47 -4.86
N GLY A 49 2.63 12.90 -5.46
CA GLY A 49 2.59 13.84 -6.58
C GLY A 49 3.23 13.30 -7.86
N GLY A 50 3.46 11.99 -7.94
CA GLY A 50 4.28 11.37 -8.97
C GLY A 50 3.73 10.03 -9.43
N GLY A 51 3.24 10.03 -10.68
CA GLY A 51 2.96 8.86 -11.54
C GLY A 51 1.84 7.92 -11.08
N ASP A 52 1.19 7.28 -12.05
CA ASP A 52 0.24 6.20 -11.77
C ASP A 52 0.98 5.04 -11.10
N VAL A 53 0.54 4.64 -9.91
CA VAL A 53 1.07 3.46 -9.21
C VAL A 53 0.37 2.23 -9.77
N GLU A 54 0.91 1.70 -10.86
CA GLU A 54 0.39 0.49 -11.47
C GLU A 54 0.92 -0.76 -10.74
N VAL A 55 0.06 -1.39 -9.96
CA VAL A 55 0.40 -2.66 -9.31
C VAL A 55 0.21 -3.81 -10.30
N THR A 56 1.27 -4.11 -11.05
CA THR A 56 1.30 -5.18 -12.05
C THR A 56 1.65 -6.53 -11.41
N GLY A 57 0.77 -7.05 -10.56
CA GLY A 57 1.02 -8.33 -9.89
C GLY A 57 -0.08 -8.75 -8.93
N GLU A 58 0.07 -9.97 -8.41
CA GLU A 58 -0.81 -10.47 -7.36
C GLU A 58 -0.28 -10.03 -5.99
N VAL A 59 -0.97 -9.07 -5.38
CA VAL A 59 -0.61 -8.52 -4.07
C VAL A 59 -1.35 -9.32 -3.01
N ARG A 60 -0.62 -10.05 -2.16
CA ARG A 60 -1.22 -10.92 -1.14
C ARG A 60 -0.97 -10.40 0.27
N THR A 61 0.19 -9.79 0.49
CA THR A 61 0.62 -9.29 1.80
C THR A 61 0.83 -7.79 1.83
N VAL A 62 0.90 -7.22 3.03
CA VAL A 62 1.23 -5.80 3.26
C VAL A 62 2.61 -5.48 2.67
N GLN A 63 3.57 -6.38 2.81
CA GLN A 63 4.90 -6.23 2.23
C GLN A 63 4.84 -6.20 0.70
N ASP A 64 4.09 -7.09 0.05
CA ASP A 64 3.97 -7.10 -1.41
C ASP A 64 3.42 -5.76 -1.93
N LEU A 65 2.45 -5.17 -1.21
CA LEU A 65 1.89 -3.87 -1.59
C LEU A 65 2.87 -2.73 -1.35
N PHE A 66 3.63 -2.79 -0.26
CA PHE A 66 4.67 -1.81 0.04
C PHE A 66 5.78 -1.82 -1.01
N ASP A 67 6.24 -3.01 -1.40
CA ASP A 67 7.27 -3.20 -2.41
C ASP A 67 6.77 -2.70 -3.77
N ALA A 68 5.53 -3.01 -4.16
CA ALA A 68 4.94 -2.51 -5.41
C ALA A 68 4.85 -0.97 -5.46
N VAL A 69 4.53 -0.33 -4.33
CA VAL A 69 4.50 1.14 -4.24
C VAL A 69 5.91 1.74 -4.32
N GLN A 70 6.91 1.10 -3.71
CA GLN A 70 8.30 1.55 -3.81
C GLN A 70 8.81 1.43 -5.24
N ASP A 71 8.59 0.29 -5.89
CA ASP A 71 8.99 0.05 -7.28
C ASP A 71 8.37 1.09 -8.23
N ALA A 72 7.07 1.41 -8.04
CA ALA A 72 6.40 2.44 -8.82
C ALA A 72 6.99 3.84 -8.56
N ALA A 73 7.27 4.19 -7.30
CA ALA A 73 7.86 5.48 -6.96
C ALA A 73 9.29 5.65 -7.53
N ASP A 74 10.08 4.56 -7.54
CA ASP A 74 11.40 4.53 -8.14
C ASP A 74 11.32 4.64 -9.67
N ALA A 75 10.35 4.00 -10.31
CA ALA A 75 10.13 4.07 -11.76
C ALA A 75 9.76 5.49 -12.24
N VAL A 76 9.04 6.28 -11.43
CA VAL A 76 8.69 7.68 -11.72
C VAL A 76 9.89 8.62 -11.54
N SER A 77 10.86 8.23 -10.71
CA SER A 77 12.06 9.02 -10.40
C SER A 77 13.23 8.76 -11.36
N ALA A 78 13.08 7.80 -12.29
CA ALA A 78 14.07 7.41 -13.30
C ALA A 78 13.90 8.16 -14.62
#